data_AF-A0A160PJN9-F1
#
_entry.id   AF-A0A160PJN9-F1
#
_cell.length_a   1.000
_cell.length_b   1.000
_cell.length_c   1.000
_cell.angle_alpha   90.00
_cell.angle_beta   90.00
_cell.angle_gamma   90.00
#
_symmetry.space_group_name_H-M   'P 1'
#
loop_
_entity.id
_entity.type
_entity.pdbx_description
1 polymer ?
#
loop_
_entity_poly.entity_id
_entity_poly.type
_entity_poly.pdbx_seq_one_letter_code
_entity_poly.pdbx_strand_id
1 'polypeptide(L)'
;MSETRELGSADIQKVLELLPHRYPFLMIDRIIEIDRDESCIGIKNVTANEPQFTGHFPGLPVFPGVLLIEGMAQTAGAICCRHIMSDELKTKQVFFMTIDKCKFRKPVVPGDQVRFHMTKMNQRKTMWWFRGEARVDGALVAQAEIGAMLVTE
;
A
#
# COMPACT_ATOMS: atom_id res chain seq x y z
N MET A 1 -1.08 -23.39 -23.96
CA MET A 1 -2.16 -23.26 -22.96
C MET A 1 -1.61 -22.35 -21.88
N SER A 2 -2.22 -21.19 -21.63
CA SER A 2 -1.79 -20.29 -20.57
C SER A 2 -2.17 -20.94 -19.24
N GLU A 3 -1.20 -21.33 -18.42
CA GLU A 3 -1.48 -21.72 -17.03
C GLU A 3 -2.17 -20.54 -16.34
N THR A 4 -3.36 -20.75 -15.81
CA THR A 4 -4.05 -19.76 -14.99
C THR A 4 -3.28 -19.62 -13.69
N ARG A 5 -2.50 -18.55 -13.57
CA ARG A 5 -1.68 -18.26 -12.37
C ARG A 5 -2.62 -17.92 -11.21
N GLU A 6 -2.61 -18.71 -10.15
CA GLU A 6 -3.40 -18.43 -8.95
C GLU A 6 -2.74 -17.27 -8.16
N LEU A 7 -3.48 -16.17 -8.00
CA LEU A 7 -2.99 -14.98 -7.28
C LEU A 7 -3.34 -15.06 -5.80
N GLY A 8 -2.42 -14.61 -4.95
CA GLY A 8 -2.61 -14.62 -3.50
C GLY A 8 -3.49 -13.47 -2.99
N SER A 9 -3.92 -13.58 -1.73
CA SER A 9 -4.57 -12.51 -0.98
C SER A 9 -4.13 -12.48 0.49
N ALA A 10 -4.36 -11.37 1.16
CA ALA A 10 -4.15 -11.17 2.59
C ALA A 10 -5.32 -10.38 3.18
N ASP A 11 -6.06 -10.96 4.11
CA ASP A 11 -7.07 -10.25 4.90
C ASP A 11 -6.41 -9.40 6.00
N ILE A 12 -7.21 -8.74 6.84
CA ILE A 12 -6.69 -7.87 7.90
C ILE A 12 -5.82 -8.61 8.91
N GLN A 13 -6.13 -9.87 9.24
CA GLN A 13 -5.31 -10.66 10.17
C GLN A 13 -3.92 -10.90 9.56
N LYS A 14 -3.90 -11.29 8.28
CA LYS A 14 -2.62 -11.49 7.58
C LYS A 14 -1.85 -10.19 7.38
N VAL A 15 -2.53 -9.08 7.10
CA VAL A 15 -1.90 -7.75 7.03
C VAL A 15 -1.23 -7.37 8.36
N LEU A 16 -1.87 -7.64 9.50
CA LEU A 16 -1.34 -7.36 10.83
C LEU A 16 -0.09 -8.20 11.19
N GLU A 17 0.03 -9.40 10.61
CA GLU A 17 1.24 -10.23 10.70
C GLU A 17 2.38 -9.69 9.82
N LEU A 18 2.04 -9.19 8.62
CA LEU A 18 3.01 -8.74 7.63
C LEU A 18 3.57 -7.33 7.91
N LEU A 19 2.77 -6.48 8.55
CA LEU A 19 3.11 -5.08 8.80
C LEU A 19 3.17 -4.76 10.30
N PRO A 20 4.14 -3.92 10.72
CA PRO A 20 4.21 -3.45 12.10
C PRO A 20 3.19 -2.34 12.42
N HIS A 21 2.61 -1.69 11.39
CA HIS A 21 1.69 -0.56 11.55
C HIS A 21 0.43 -0.95 12.33
N ARG A 22 -0.04 -0.05 13.20
CA ARG A 22 -1.26 -0.21 14.00
C ARG A 22 -2.06 1.09 13.98
N TYR A 23 -3.27 1.06 14.51
CA TYR A 23 -4.11 2.26 14.63
C TYR A 23 -3.35 3.41 15.34
N PRO A 24 -3.46 4.67 14.85
CA PRO A 24 -4.26 5.13 13.71
C PRO A 24 -3.51 5.16 12.37
N PHE A 25 -2.42 4.41 12.22
CA PHE A 25 -1.50 4.53 11.08
C PHE A 25 -1.42 3.29 10.16
N LEU A 26 -2.27 2.27 10.37
CA LEU A 26 -2.45 1.20 9.39
C LEU A 26 -3.46 1.66 8.33
N MET A 27 -3.01 1.80 7.08
CA MET A 27 -3.74 2.43 5.97
C MET A 27 -4.30 1.43 4.96
N ILE A 28 -4.20 0.12 5.22
CA ILE A 28 -4.73 -0.93 4.34
C ILE A 28 -5.57 -1.94 5.12
N ASP A 29 -6.71 -2.33 4.54
CA ASP A 29 -7.68 -3.25 5.14
C ASP A 29 -7.50 -4.69 4.61
N ARG A 30 -7.01 -4.82 3.36
CA ARG A 30 -6.84 -6.08 2.65
C ARG A 30 -5.85 -5.91 1.50
N ILE A 31 -5.21 -6.99 1.07
CA ILE A 31 -4.46 -7.06 -0.19
C ILE A 31 -5.02 -8.19 -1.05
N ILE A 32 -5.20 -7.94 -2.34
CA ILE A 32 -5.68 -8.90 -3.34
C ILE A 32 -4.71 -8.94 -4.53
N GLU A 33 -4.91 -9.92 -5.41
CA GLU A 33 -4.15 -10.05 -6.67
C GLU A 33 -2.62 -10.06 -6.46
N ILE A 34 -2.15 -10.73 -5.39
CA ILE A 34 -0.73 -10.82 -5.08
C ILE A 34 -0.05 -11.77 -6.06
N ASP A 35 0.75 -11.23 -6.98
CA ASP A 35 1.66 -11.98 -7.84
C ASP A 35 3.07 -11.95 -7.25
N ARG A 36 3.34 -12.86 -6.31
CA ARG A 36 4.62 -12.97 -5.59
C ARG A 36 5.05 -11.60 -5.04
N ASP A 37 6.19 -11.09 -5.50
CA ASP A 37 6.76 -9.78 -5.19
C ASP A 37 6.72 -8.81 -6.38
N GLU A 38 6.08 -9.20 -7.49
CA GLU A 38 6.00 -8.40 -8.71
C GLU A 38 4.87 -7.38 -8.66
N SER A 39 3.69 -7.77 -8.17
CA SER A 39 2.55 -6.85 -8.08
C SER A 39 1.50 -7.28 -7.06
N CYS A 40 0.69 -6.31 -6.62
CA CYS A 40 -0.51 -6.55 -5.82
C CYS A 40 -1.44 -5.34 -5.83
N ILE A 41 -2.63 -5.50 -5.25
CA ILE A 41 -3.59 -4.42 -5.03
C ILE A 41 -3.94 -4.33 -3.55
N GLY A 42 -3.55 -3.23 -2.91
CA GLY A 42 -3.99 -2.87 -1.56
C GLY A 42 -5.38 -2.25 -1.59
N ILE A 43 -6.21 -2.56 -0.61
CA ILE A 43 -7.57 -2.02 -0.46
C ILE A 43 -7.64 -1.18 0.79
N LYS A 44 -8.16 0.05 0.65
CA LYS A 44 -8.48 0.94 1.75
C LYS A 44 -9.90 1.48 1.58
N ASN A 45 -10.78 1.14 2.52
CA ASN A 45 -12.08 1.74 2.64
C ASN A 45 -11.95 3.05 3.42
N VAL A 46 -12.48 4.12 2.84
CA VAL A 46 -12.45 5.45 3.42
C VAL A 46 -13.79 5.72 4.08
N THR A 47 -13.78 5.96 5.39
CA THR A 47 -15.01 6.20 6.17
C THR A 47 -14.91 7.51 6.93
N ALA A 48 -16.03 8.20 7.10
CA ALA A 48 -16.08 9.44 7.87
C ALA A 48 -15.66 9.23 9.35
N ASN A 49 -15.70 7.99 9.84
CA ASN A 49 -15.32 7.61 11.19
C ASN A 49 -13.80 7.36 11.37
N GLU A 50 -12.95 8.09 10.64
CA GLU A 50 -11.50 8.02 10.78
C GLU A 50 -10.94 9.30 11.43
N PRO A 51 -9.90 9.20 12.28
CA PRO A 51 -9.44 10.31 13.11
C PRO A 51 -8.99 11.53 12.30
N GLN A 52 -8.37 11.34 11.13
CA GLN A 52 -7.90 12.44 10.28
C GLN A 52 -9.02 13.36 9.79
N PHE A 53 -10.26 12.88 9.67
CA PHE A 53 -11.38 13.71 9.21
C PHE A 53 -11.86 14.72 10.25
N THR A 54 -11.46 14.57 11.52
CA THR A 54 -11.69 15.60 12.55
C THR A 54 -10.96 16.91 12.23
N GLY A 55 -9.86 16.84 11.48
CA GLY A 55 -9.01 17.98 11.14
C GLY A 55 -8.84 18.26 9.65
N HIS A 56 -9.23 17.34 8.75
CA HIS A 56 -8.95 17.47 7.32
C HIS A 56 -10.21 17.23 6.44
N PHE A 57 -11.13 18.20 6.36
CA PHE A 57 -11.23 19.45 7.13
C PHE A 57 -12.55 19.49 7.88
N PRO A 58 -12.68 20.27 8.97
CA PRO A 58 -13.98 20.48 9.61
C PRO A 58 -15.04 20.95 8.60
N GLY A 59 -16.12 20.18 8.45
CA GLY A 59 -17.21 20.46 7.50
C GLY A 59 -16.95 20.05 6.04
N LEU A 60 -15.74 19.59 5.69
CA LEU A 60 -15.39 19.12 4.35
C LEU A 60 -14.38 17.96 4.45
N PRO A 61 -14.82 16.73 4.71
CA PRO A 61 -13.93 15.59 4.90
C PRO A 61 -13.28 15.20 3.57
N VAL A 62 -11.95 15.34 3.49
CA VAL A 62 -11.12 14.95 2.33
C VAL A 62 -9.98 14.09 2.83
N PHE A 63 -9.79 12.91 2.24
CA PHE A 63 -8.72 12.01 2.67
C PHE A 63 -7.36 12.65 2.33
N PRO A 64 -6.44 12.82 3.31
CA PRO A 64 -5.16 13.47 3.05
C PRO A 64 -4.36 12.73 1.96
N GLY A 65 -3.90 13.45 0.95
CA GLY A 65 -3.16 12.85 -0.18
C GLY A 65 -1.90 12.10 0.27
N VAL A 66 -1.22 12.59 1.32
CA VAL A 66 -0.05 11.91 1.89
C VAL A 66 -0.38 10.53 2.48
N LEU A 67 -1.60 10.32 2.97
CA LEU A 67 -2.04 9.01 3.45
C LEU A 67 -2.34 8.03 2.30
N LEU A 68 -2.63 8.53 1.09
CA LEU A 68 -2.68 7.67 -0.11
C LEU A 68 -1.27 7.14 -0.43
N ILE A 69 -0.25 7.98 -0.28
CA ILE A 69 1.14 7.57 -0.51
C ILE A 69 1.58 6.57 0.57
N GLU A 70 1.20 6.80 1.82
CA GLU A 70 1.40 5.84 2.91
C GLU A 70 0.70 4.50 2.64
N GLY A 71 -0.55 4.52 2.16
CA GLY A 71 -1.27 3.29 1.76
C GLY A 71 -0.56 2.51 0.65
N MET A 72 0.00 3.20 -0.36
CA MET A 72 0.84 2.58 -1.39
C MET A 72 2.10 1.97 -0.79
N ALA A 73 2.77 2.68 0.13
CA ALA A 73 3.99 2.23 0.80
C ALA A 73 3.75 0.95 1.61
N GLN A 74 2.68 0.92 2.41
CA GLN A 74 2.29 -0.23 3.22
C GLN A 74 1.91 -1.44 2.36
N THR A 75 1.22 -1.20 1.24
CA THR A 75 0.87 -2.24 0.27
C THR A 75 2.14 -2.89 -0.30
N ALA A 76 3.11 -2.08 -0.76
CA ALA A 76 4.39 -2.57 -1.25
C ALA A 76 5.22 -3.27 -0.16
N GLY A 77 5.29 -2.70 1.04
CA GLY A 77 6.02 -3.28 2.17
C GLY A 77 5.49 -4.65 2.57
N ALA A 78 4.17 -4.83 2.56
CA ALA A 78 3.55 -6.10 2.93
C ALA A 78 3.91 -7.24 1.97
N ILE A 79 4.00 -6.99 0.67
CA ILE A 79 4.42 -8.03 -0.30
C ILE A 79 5.91 -8.34 -0.22
N CYS A 80 6.77 -7.34 0.05
CA CYS A 80 8.18 -7.56 0.32
C CYS A 80 8.37 -8.47 1.54
N CYS A 81 7.68 -8.17 2.66
CA CYS A 81 7.72 -9.00 3.86
C CYS A 81 7.23 -10.42 3.59
N ARG A 82 6.12 -10.58 2.86
CA ARG A 82 5.57 -11.90 2.51
C ARG A 82 6.56 -12.74 1.70
N HIS A 83 7.24 -12.14 0.74
CA HIS A 83 8.24 -12.81 -0.09
C HIS A 83 9.48 -13.23 0.70
N ILE A 84 9.88 -12.46 1.72
CA ILE A 84 11.08 -12.76 2.51
C ILE A 84 10.78 -13.73 3.67
N MET A 85 9.55 -13.71 4.20
CA MET A 85 9.13 -14.69 5.21
C MET A 85 9.12 -16.13 4.68
N SER A 86 9.05 -16.35 3.36
CA SER A 86 9.28 -17.69 2.80
C SER A 86 10.75 -18.14 2.87
N ASP A 87 11.70 -17.23 3.12
CA ASP A 87 13.14 -17.49 3.16
C ASP A 87 13.73 -17.49 4.59
N GLU A 88 12.90 -17.71 5.63
CA GLU A 88 13.28 -17.76 7.07
C GLU A 88 13.91 -16.47 7.65
N LEU A 89 14.10 -15.42 6.85
CA LEU A 89 14.61 -14.12 7.29
C LEU A 89 13.49 -13.30 7.96
N LYS A 90 13.64 -13.01 9.25
CA LYS A 90 12.75 -12.08 9.97
C LYS A 90 13.07 -10.64 9.57
N THR A 91 12.49 -10.14 8.48
CA THR A 91 12.49 -8.70 8.21
C THR A 91 11.77 -7.98 9.35
N LYS A 92 12.46 -7.12 10.10
CA LYS A 92 11.86 -6.41 11.23
C LYS A 92 11.18 -5.12 10.82
N GLN A 93 11.77 -4.37 9.88
CA GLN A 93 11.30 -3.02 9.56
C GLN A 93 11.51 -2.67 8.08
N VAL A 94 10.55 -1.91 7.53
CA VAL A 94 10.60 -1.34 6.20
C VAL A 94 10.67 0.17 6.37
N PHE A 95 11.73 0.80 5.87
CA PHE A 95 11.89 2.25 5.90
C PHE A 95 11.61 2.86 4.55
N PHE A 96 10.80 3.91 4.55
CA PHE A 96 10.49 4.69 3.37
C PHE A 96 11.65 5.63 3.05
N MET A 97 12.18 5.56 1.82
CA MET A 97 13.41 6.26 1.44
C MET A 97 13.19 7.34 0.39
N THR A 98 12.37 7.06 -0.64
CA THR A 98 12.14 8.00 -1.75
C THR A 98 10.69 8.02 -2.19
N ILE A 99 10.23 9.20 -2.60
CA ILE A 99 8.94 9.41 -3.26
C ILE A 99 9.22 10.26 -4.49
N ASP A 100 8.98 9.71 -5.66
CA ASP A 100 9.20 10.36 -6.94
C ASP A 100 7.92 10.38 -7.77
N LYS A 101 7.83 11.34 -8.69
CA LYS A 101 6.72 11.47 -9.66
C LYS A 101 5.32 11.44 -9.02
N CYS A 102 5.21 11.89 -7.78
CA CYS A 102 3.95 11.93 -7.04
C CYS A 102 2.99 12.93 -7.69
N LYS A 103 1.76 12.51 -7.96
CA LYS A 103 0.69 13.38 -8.48
C LYS A 103 -0.65 13.01 -7.84
N PHE A 104 -1.35 14.01 -7.32
CA PHE A 104 -2.74 13.92 -6.88
C PHE A 104 -3.65 14.51 -7.96
N ARG A 105 -4.67 13.76 -8.38
CA ARG A 105 -5.52 14.10 -9.53
C ARG A 105 -6.94 14.45 -9.13
N LYS A 106 -7.49 13.75 -8.13
CA LYS A 106 -8.84 13.92 -7.62
C LYS A 106 -8.84 13.74 -6.10
N PRO A 107 -9.70 14.46 -5.36
CA PRO A 107 -9.90 14.19 -3.94
C PRO A 107 -10.50 12.80 -3.75
N VAL A 108 -10.17 12.18 -2.62
CA VAL A 108 -10.80 10.97 -2.10
C VAL A 108 -11.61 11.37 -0.88
N VAL A 109 -12.82 10.84 -0.73
CA VAL A 109 -13.78 11.25 0.31
C VAL A 109 -14.38 10.04 1.03
N PRO A 110 -15.02 10.21 2.21
CA PRO A 110 -15.79 9.15 2.84
C PRO A 110 -16.77 8.46 1.89
N GLY A 111 -16.76 7.13 1.89
CA GLY A 111 -17.54 6.29 0.98
C GLY A 111 -16.70 5.66 -0.14
N ASP A 112 -15.55 6.26 -0.47
CA ASP A 112 -14.66 5.72 -1.50
C ASP A 112 -13.97 4.43 -1.04
N GLN A 113 -13.79 3.50 -1.98
CA GLN A 113 -12.84 2.40 -1.84
C GLN A 113 -11.62 2.69 -2.72
N VAL A 114 -10.50 2.97 -2.08
CA VAL A 114 -9.23 3.16 -2.77
C VAL A 114 -8.56 1.82 -3.02
N ARG A 115 -8.15 1.60 -4.26
CA ARG A 115 -7.34 0.46 -4.71
C ARG A 115 -5.94 0.94 -5.06
N PHE A 116 -4.94 0.48 -4.31
CA PHE A 116 -3.52 0.79 -4.54
C PHE A 116 -2.90 -0.29 -5.41
N HIS A 117 -2.87 -0.06 -6.72
CA HIS A 117 -2.19 -0.95 -7.66
C HIS A 117 -0.70 -0.71 -7.58
N MET A 118 0.04 -1.71 -7.10
CA MET A 118 1.49 -1.64 -6.93
C MET A 118 2.17 -2.59 -7.91
N THR A 119 3.18 -2.09 -8.62
CA THR A 119 4.01 -2.89 -9.55
C THR A 119 5.48 -2.64 -9.25
N LYS A 120 6.25 -3.71 -9.04
CA LYS A 120 7.69 -3.64 -8.81
C LYS A 120 8.37 -3.04 -10.05
N MET A 121 9.24 -2.07 -9.82
CA MET A 121 10.06 -1.46 -10.86
C MET A 121 11.46 -2.02 -10.86
N ASN A 122 12.04 -2.18 -9.67
CA ASN A 122 13.41 -2.64 -9.50
C ASN A 122 13.66 -3.13 -8.07
N GLN A 123 14.69 -3.95 -7.90
CA GLN A 123 15.21 -4.37 -6.61
C GLN A 123 16.73 -4.38 -6.66
N ARG A 124 17.37 -3.81 -5.65
CA ARG A 124 18.84 -3.86 -5.49
C ARG A 124 19.21 -4.08 -4.03
N LYS A 125 19.74 -5.27 -3.73
CA LYS A 125 20.02 -5.69 -2.34
C LYS A 125 18.74 -5.55 -1.49
N THR A 126 18.78 -4.71 -0.46
CA THR A 126 17.67 -4.43 0.45
C THR A 126 16.76 -3.29 -0.02
N MET A 127 17.08 -2.62 -1.14
CA MET A 127 16.26 -1.54 -1.69
C MET A 127 15.28 -2.05 -2.72
N TRP A 128 14.03 -1.61 -2.62
CA TRP A 128 12.93 -1.99 -3.47
C TRP A 128 12.23 -0.74 -4.00
N TRP A 129 11.88 -0.74 -5.28
CA TRP A 129 11.14 0.34 -5.92
C TRP A 129 9.84 -0.18 -6.52
N PHE A 130 8.75 0.55 -6.28
CA PHE A 130 7.43 0.25 -6.81
C PHE A 130 6.83 1.48 -7.47
N ARG A 131 6.09 1.26 -8.57
CA ARG A 131 5.14 2.23 -9.10
C ARG A 131 3.79 1.95 -8.45
N GLY A 132 3.18 2.98 -7.89
CA GLY A 132 1.86 2.94 -7.28
C GLY A 132 0.85 3.79 -8.03
N GLU A 133 -0.35 3.24 -8.22
CA GLU A 133 -1.53 3.94 -8.72
C GLU A 133 -2.70 3.73 -7.77
N ALA A 134 -3.21 4.80 -7.17
CA ALA A 134 -4.43 4.77 -6.37
C ALA A 134 -5.62 5.03 -7.28
N ARG A 135 -6.61 4.15 -7.24
CA ARG A 135 -7.83 4.24 -8.04
C ARG A 135 -9.08 4.16 -7.18
N VAL A 136 -10.10 4.93 -7.55
CA VAL A 136 -11.47 4.84 -7.01
C VAL A 136 -12.39 4.64 -8.20
N ASP A 137 -13.21 3.60 -8.19
CA ASP A 137 -14.09 3.20 -9.31
C ASP A 137 -13.36 3.17 -10.67
N GLY A 138 -12.12 2.67 -10.68
CA GLY A 138 -11.26 2.58 -11.86
C GLY A 138 -10.58 3.89 -12.26
N ALA A 139 -11.00 5.05 -11.74
CA ALA A 139 -10.39 6.34 -12.04
C ALA A 139 -9.13 6.57 -11.20
N LEU A 140 -8.05 7.03 -11.84
CA LEU A 140 -6.78 7.36 -11.18
C LEU A 140 -6.92 8.62 -10.32
N VAL A 141 -6.77 8.48 -9.00
CA VAL A 141 -6.87 9.57 -8.02
C VAL A 141 -5.50 10.05 -7.53
N ALA A 142 -4.52 9.15 -7.44
CA ALA A 142 -3.13 9.50 -7.13
C ALA A 142 -2.15 8.49 -7.75
N GLN A 143 -0.89 8.89 -7.91
CA GLN A 143 0.20 8.03 -8.36
C GLN A 143 1.52 8.46 -7.73
N ALA A 144 2.46 7.52 -7.56
CA ALA A 144 3.85 7.80 -7.15
C ALA A 144 4.79 6.65 -7.53
N GLU A 145 6.08 6.92 -7.61
CA GLU A 145 7.15 5.92 -7.56
C GLU A 145 7.75 5.96 -6.15
N ILE A 146 7.86 4.81 -5.53
CA ILE A 146 8.13 4.65 -4.10
C ILE A 146 9.37 3.79 -3.95
N GLY A 147 10.36 4.27 -3.18
CA GLY A 147 11.53 3.50 -2.79
C GLY A 147 11.52 3.18 -1.30
N ALA A 148 11.73 1.92 -0.94
CA ALA A 148 11.81 1.46 0.44
C ALA A 148 13.03 0.58 0.68
N MET A 149 13.60 0.69 1.88
CA MET A 149 14.68 -0.16 2.36
C MET A 149 14.15 -1.18 3.36
N LEU A 150 14.47 -2.45 3.13
CA LEU A 150 14.27 -3.50 4.11
C LEU A 150 15.47 -3.55 5.05
N VAL A 151 15.22 -3.50 6.34
CA VAL A 151 16.28 -3.63 7.35
C VAL A 151 16.21 -5.02 7.94
N THR A 152 17.26 -5.80 7.64
CA THR A 152 17.59 -7.07 8.27
C THR A 152 18.62 -6.82 9.38
N GLU A 153 18.53 -7.56 10.48
CA GLU A 153 19.65 -7.65 11.44
C GLU A 153 20.87 -8.34 10.79
#